data_AF-A0A969B1E5-F1
#
_entry.id   AF-A0A969B1E5-F1
#
_cell.length_a   1.000
_cell.length_b   1.000
_cell.length_c   1.000
_cell.angle_alpha   90.00
_cell.angle_beta   90.00
_cell.angle_gamma   90.00
#
_symmetry.space_group_name_H-M   'P 1'
#
loop_
_entity.id
_entity.type
_entity.pdbx_description
1 polymer ?
#
loop_
_entity_poly.entity_id
_entity_poly.type
_entity_poly.pdbx_seq_one_letter_code
_entity_poly.pdbx_strand_id
1 'polypeptide(L)'
;MKSGKIIITLTGQPSVAGSQRIVTFDQFMVNGNLIEGTKTITYNGNGQYSIMLVGGKLTTAEGKVITREANRIRTIIAGQDTEDRKDNVFEVTGVVSGETSGGFVYTKEIIEPLIVSRDCFWVTKGLIEATVGDYAYSINFGDGTCDNLATKIVDGEEEQFTMEMRIRKMWLKRWKEHRGN
;
A
#
# COMPACT_ATOMS: atom_id res chain seq x y z
N MET A 1 6.74 -14.89 -14.61
CA MET A 1 6.87 -14.19 -15.91
C MET A 1 6.11 -12.87 -15.87
N LYS A 2 6.62 -11.81 -16.49
CA LYS A 2 5.91 -10.53 -16.65
C LYS A 2 5.73 -10.24 -18.15
N SER A 3 4.58 -9.71 -18.56
CA SER A 3 4.27 -9.34 -19.95
C SER A 3 3.33 -8.14 -20.00
N GLY A 4 3.12 -7.56 -21.20
CA GLY A 4 2.34 -6.33 -21.39
C GLY A 4 3.10 -5.07 -21.00
N LYS A 5 2.39 -3.96 -20.76
CA LYS A 5 2.99 -2.65 -20.49
C LYS A 5 2.40 -1.98 -19.25
N ILE A 6 3.27 -1.30 -18.52
CA ILE A 6 2.87 -0.28 -17.55
C ILE A 6 3.12 1.06 -18.21
N ILE A 7 2.09 1.87 -18.35
CA ILE A 7 2.17 3.20 -18.95
C ILE A 7 2.15 4.22 -17.81
N ILE A 8 3.09 5.15 -17.83
CA ILE A 8 3.23 6.18 -16.81
C ILE A 8 3.20 7.54 -17.50
N THR A 9 2.15 8.31 -17.22
CA THR A 9 2.00 9.68 -17.70
C THR A 9 2.33 10.66 -16.60
N LEU A 10 3.19 11.64 -16.90
CA LEU A 10 3.52 12.76 -16.02
C LEU A 10 2.89 14.03 -16.59
N THR A 11 2.07 14.73 -15.80
CA THR A 11 1.37 15.94 -16.27
C THR A 11 2.13 17.24 -16.00
N GLY A 12 3.22 17.19 -15.23
CA GLY A 12 4.03 18.36 -14.88
C GLY A 12 5.29 17.98 -14.10
N GLN A 13 6.03 19.00 -13.63
CA GLN A 13 7.23 18.80 -12.81
C GLN A 13 6.86 18.19 -11.45
N PRO A 14 7.51 17.11 -10.98
CA PRO A 14 7.10 16.34 -9.80
C PRO A 14 6.99 17.11 -8.46
N SER A 15 7.62 18.28 -8.34
CA SER A 15 7.61 19.13 -7.16
C SER A 15 6.69 20.34 -7.28
N VAL A 16 5.92 20.45 -8.36
CA VAL A 16 4.92 21.51 -8.55
C VAL A 16 3.56 20.98 -8.13
N ALA A 17 2.88 21.70 -7.24
CA ALA A 17 1.54 21.33 -6.79
C ALA A 17 0.58 21.20 -7.98
N GLY A 18 -0.27 20.17 -7.96
CA GLY A 18 -1.14 19.79 -9.06
C GLY A 18 -0.49 18.87 -10.10
N SER A 19 0.84 18.66 -10.07
CA SER A 19 1.47 17.65 -10.93
C SER A 19 1.00 16.24 -10.58
N GLN A 20 0.82 15.42 -11.60
CA GLN A 20 0.31 14.06 -11.45
C GLN A 20 1.24 13.04 -12.09
N ARG A 21 1.33 11.88 -11.46
CA ARG A 21 1.81 10.64 -12.03
C ARG A 21 0.63 9.68 -12.16
N ILE A 22 0.21 9.42 -13.38
CA ILE A 22 -0.90 8.53 -13.72
C ILE A 22 -0.30 7.23 -14.24
N VAL A 23 -0.70 6.10 -13.65
CA VAL A 23 -0.23 4.77 -14.01
C VAL A 23 -1.41 3.95 -14.51
N THR A 24 -1.30 3.45 -15.74
CA THR A 24 -2.27 2.55 -16.37
C THR A 24 -1.56 1.30 -16.88
N PHE A 25 -2.37 0.30 -17.24
CA PHE A 25 -1.89 -1.03 -17.63
C PHE A 25 -2.46 -1.40 -19.00
N ASP A 26 -1.60 -1.83 -19.91
CA ASP A 26 -1.97 -2.35 -21.23
C ASP A 26 -1.57 -3.82 -21.31
N GLN A 27 -2.57 -4.70 -21.17
CA GLN A 27 -2.40 -6.16 -21.14
C GLN A 27 -1.31 -6.63 -20.17
N PHE A 28 -1.11 -5.89 -19.06
CA PHE A 28 -0.01 -6.17 -18.13
C PHE A 28 -0.34 -7.35 -17.25
N MET A 29 0.55 -8.35 -17.25
CA MET A 29 0.37 -9.58 -16.49
C MET A 29 1.59 -9.91 -15.64
N VAL A 30 1.36 -10.51 -14.48
CA VAL A 30 2.39 -11.10 -13.62
C VAL A 30 2.00 -12.52 -13.28
N ASN A 31 2.80 -13.48 -13.75
CA ASN A 31 2.56 -14.92 -13.58
C ASN A 31 1.17 -15.35 -14.05
N GLY A 32 0.72 -14.84 -15.21
CA GLY A 32 -0.61 -15.13 -15.77
C GLY A 32 -1.75 -14.31 -15.17
N ASN A 33 -1.52 -13.56 -14.09
CA ASN A 33 -2.54 -12.70 -13.50
C ASN A 33 -2.58 -11.34 -14.21
N LEU A 34 -3.72 -10.98 -14.79
CA LEU A 34 -3.97 -9.70 -15.45
C LEU A 34 -4.24 -8.59 -14.42
N ILE A 35 -3.58 -7.46 -14.60
CA ILE A 35 -3.69 -6.28 -13.73
C ILE A 35 -4.29 -5.13 -14.53
N GLU A 36 -5.35 -4.53 -13.98
CA GLU A 36 -6.10 -3.44 -14.59
C GLU A 36 -6.34 -2.31 -13.59
N GLY A 37 -6.71 -1.14 -14.10
CA GLY A 37 -7.07 0.05 -13.32
C GLY A 37 -6.16 1.25 -13.59
N THR A 38 -6.53 2.39 -13.01
CA THR A 38 -5.80 3.66 -13.12
C THR A 38 -5.39 4.13 -11.75
N LYS A 39 -4.08 4.21 -11.51
CA LYS A 39 -3.52 4.77 -10.28
C LYS A 39 -3.02 6.19 -10.53
N THR A 40 -3.63 7.16 -9.88
CA THR A 40 -3.23 8.57 -9.95
C THR A 40 -2.57 8.98 -8.64
N ILE A 41 -1.37 9.53 -8.73
CA ILE A 41 -0.66 10.17 -7.61
C ILE A 41 -0.56 11.65 -7.94
N THR A 42 -1.23 12.49 -7.17
CA THR A 42 -1.19 13.95 -7.30
C THR A 42 -0.32 14.51 -6.20
N TYR A 43 0.65 15.36 -6.53
CA TYR A 43 1.36 16.14 -5.53
C TYR A 43 0.55 17.39 -5.17
N ASN A 44 0.22 17.55 -3.90
CA ASN A 44 -0.63 18.65 -3.42
C ASN A 44 0.20 19.85 -2.93
N GLY A 45 1.54 19.75 -2.94
CA GLY A 45 2.41 20.69 -2.25
C GLY A 45 2.77 20.20 -0.84
N ASN A 46 3.77 20.84 -0.22
CA ASN A 46 4.18 20.62 1.17
C ASN A 46 4.37 19.13 1.54
N GLY A 47 4.96 18.33 0.66
CA GLY A 47 5.20 16.90 0.93
C GLY A 47 3.96 16.01 0.93
N GLN A 48 2.78 16.55 0.60
CA GLN A 48 1.53 15.82 0.59
C GLN A 48 1.20 15.28 -0.81
N TYR A 49 0.69 14.05 -0.84
CA TYR A 49 0.29 13.34 -2.05
C TYR A 49 -1.11 12.74 -1.89
N SER A 50 -2.03 13.05 -2.81
CA SER A 50 -3.27 12.28 -2.97
C SER A 50 -3.00 11.07 -3.85
N ILE A 51 -3.41 9.88 -3.41
CA ILE A 51 -3.21 8.61 -4.08
C ILE A 51 -4.57 7.97 -4.31
N MET A 52 -4.98 7.95 -5.56
CA MET A 52 -6.24 7.35 -6.00
C MET A 52 -5.96 6.11 -6.86
N LEU A 53 -6.73 5.04 -6.66
CA LEU A 53 -6.80 3.90 -7.56
C LEU A 53 -8.27 3.75 -7.97
N VAL A 54 -8.53 3.87 -9.27
CA VAL A 54 -9.87 3.71 -9.86
C VAL A 54 -9.90 2.49 -10.77
N GLY A 55 -10.92 1.65 -10.62
CA GLY A 55 -11.13 0.46 -11.44
C GLY A 55 -10.04 -0.59 -11.26
N GLY A 56 -9.43 -0.65 -10.07
CA GLY A 56 -8.38 -1.60 -9.79
C GLY A 56 -8.93 -3.01 -9.84
N LYS A 57 -8.35 -3.87 -10.68
CA LYS A 57 -8.82 -5.24 -10.86
C LYS A 57 -7.67 -6.18 -11.13
N LEU A 58 -7.72 -7.33 -10.46
CA LEU A 58 -6.82 -8.46 -10.68
C LEU A 58 -7.66 -9.64 -11.16
N THR A 59 -7.36 -10.14 -12.35
CA THR A 59 -7.92 -11.42 -12.83
C THR A 59 -6.81 -12.46 -12.77
N THR A 60 -7.01 -13.52 -11.97
CA THR A 60 -6.00 -14.58 -11.80
C THR A 60 -5.94 -15.48 -13.03
N ALA A 61 -4.87 -16.26 -13.16
CA ALA A 61 -4.73 -17.24 -14.24
C ALA A 61 -5.90 -18.26 -14.26
N GLU A 62 -6.52 -18.51 -13.12
CA GLU A 62 -7.68 -19.39 -12.94
C GLU A 62 -9.02 -18.66 -13.16
N GLY A 63 -9.02 -17.40 -13.59
CA GLY A 63 -10.21 -16.61 -13.89
C GLY A 63 -10.90 -15.97 -12.68
N LYS A 64 -10.33 -16.09 -11.47
CA LYS A 64 -10.88 -15.40 -10.29
C LYS A 64 -10.64 -13.90 -10.38
N VAL A 65 -11.60 -13.09 -9.94
CA VAL A 65 -11.53 -11.63 -10.00
C VAL A 65 -11.44 -11.05 -8.59
N ILE A 66 -10.54 -10.10 -8.37
CA ILE A 66 -10.45 -9.31 -7.14
C ILE A 66 -10.44 -7.84 -7.56
N THR A 67 -11.28 -7.02 -6.94
CA THR A 67 -11.33 -5.57 -7.22
C THR A 67 -10.75 -4.76 -6.07
N ARG A 68 -10.34 -3.54 -6.39
CA ARG A 68 -9.75 -2.60 -5.43
C ARG A 68 -9.90 -1.16 -5.89
N GLU A 69 -10.57 -0.39 -5.07
CA GLU A 69 -10.57 1.07 -5.10
C GLU A 69 -9.71 1.59 -3.95
N ALA A 70 -9.08 2.75 -4.14
CA ALA A 70 -8.36 3.40 -3.04
C ALA A 70 -8.43 4.91 -3.16
N ASN A 71 -8.62 5.57 -2.02
CA ASN A 71 -8.44 7.01 -1.87
C ASN A 71 -7.66 7.26 -0.58
N ARG A 72 -6.39 7.66 -0.73
CA ARG A 72 -5.46 7.83 0.38
C ARG A 72 -4.70 9.14 0.27
N ILE A 73 -4.38 9.72 1.41
CA ILE A 73 -3.44 10.84 1.51
C ILE A 73 -2.15 10.31 2.12
N ARG A 74 -1.02 10.76 1.60
CA ARG A 74 0.30 10.49 2.18
C ARG A 74 1.07 11.79 2.34
N THR A 75 1.54 12.08 3.54
CA THR A 75 2.27 13.30 3.87
C THR A 75 3.67 12.93 4.36
N ILE A 76 4.71 13.61 3.86
CA ILE A 76 6.05 13.51 4.45
C ILE A 76 6.04 14.28 5.77
N ILE A 77 6.38 13.62 6.87
CA ILE A 77 6.40 14.22 8.21
C ILE A 77 7.83 14.35 8.78
N ALA A 78 8.81 13.69 8.17
CA ALA A 78 10.24 13.85 8.46
C ALA A 78 11.09 13.49 7.24
N GLY A 79 12.32 14.01 7.15
CA GLY A 79 13.27 13.73 6.06
C GLY A 79 13.06 14.55 4.78
N GLN A 80 12.08 15.45 4.74
CA GLN A 80 11.79 16.22 3.53
C GLN A 80 12.94 17.15 3.12
N ASP A 81 13.64 17.71 4.11
CA ASP A 81 14.68 18.72 3.93
C ASP A 81 16.06 18.11 3.65
N THR A 82 16.17 16.78 3.61
CA THR A 82 17.41 16.07 3.31
C THR A 82 17.44 15.62 1.85
N GLU A 83 18.64 15.49 1.30
CA GLU A 83 18.82 14.92 -0.04
C GLU A 83 18.57 13.41 -0.06
N ASP A 84 18.92 12.71 1.02
CA ASP A 84 18.74 11.26 1.11
C ASP A 84 17.28 10.92 1.34
N ARG A 85 16.59 10.59 0.25
CA ARG A 85 15.18 10.24 0.33
C ARG A 85 14.88 9.00 1.20
N LYS A 86 15.85 8.21 1.62
CA LYS A 86 15.64 6.98 2.41
C LYS A 86 15.22 7.25 3.86
N ASP A 87 15.48 8.45 4.38
CA ASP A 87 15.09 8.84 5.74
C ASP A 87 13.63 9.32 5.85
N ASN A 88 12.93 9.46 4.71
CA ASN A 88 11.60 10.05 4.76
C ASN A 88 10.63 9.16 5.53
N VAL A 89 9.97 9.77 6.51
CA VAL A 89 8.87 9.21 7.26
C VAL A 89 7.57 9.79 6.71
N PHE A 90 6.61 8.90 6.48
CA PHE A 90 5.32 9.23 5.91
C PHE A 90 4.20 8.92 6.89
N GLU A 91 3.27 9.85 6.98
CA GLU A 91 1.94 9.60 7.51
C GLU A 91 1.00 9.22 6.36
N VAL A 92 0.15 8.22 6.54
CA VAL A 92 -0.84 7.78 5.53
C VAL A 92 -2.22 7.69 6.16
N THR A 93 -3.21 8.28 5.51
CA THR A 93 -4.63 8.21 5.88
C THR A 93 -5.50 7.81 4.68
N GLY A 94 -6.77 7.51 4.94
CA GLY A 94 -7.77 7.24 3.93
C GLY A 94 -8.25 5.79 3.91
N VAL A 95 -8.88 5.42 2.80
CA VAL A 95 -9.71 4.22 2.70
C VAL A 95 -9.38 3.41 1.45
N VAL A 96 -9.62 2.11 1.56
CA VAL A 96 -9.57 1.15 0.47
C VAL A 96 -10.84 0.32 0.53
N SER A 97 -11.41 0.01 -0.62
CA SER A 97 -12.52 -0.94 -0.71
C SER A 97 -12.37 -1.83 -1.94
N GLY A 98 -13.22 -2.83 -2.06
CA GLY A 98 -13.31 -3.69 -3.25
C GLY A 98 -14.06 -4.96 -2.94
N GLU A 99 -13.87 -5.96 -3.80
CA GLU A 99 -14.49 -7.26 -3.71
C GLU A 99 -13.43 -8.36 -3.79
N THR A 100 -13.54 -9.35 -2.91
CA THR A 100 -12.68 -10.53 -2.91
C THR A 100 -13.06 -11.49 -4.03
N SER A 101 -12.20 -12.47 -4.31
CA SER A 101 -12.51 -13.53 -5.29
C SER A 101 -13.64 -14.47 -4.87
N GLY A 102 -14.07 -14.41 -3.61
CA GLY A 102 -15.25 -15.13 -3.10
C GLY A 102 -16.54 -14.32 -3.17
N GLY A 103 -16.53 -13.09 -3.72
CA GLY A 103 -17.71 -12.24 -3.84
C GLY A 103 -18.00 -11.36 -2.61
N PHE A 104 -17.16 -11.41 -1.58
CA PHE A 104 -17.34 -10.57 -0.39
C PHE A 104 -16.79 -9.17 -0.65
N VAL A 105 -17.63 -8.15 -0.44
CA VAL A 105 -17.20 -6.75 -0.38
C VAL A 105 -16.34 -6.54 0.87
N TYR A 106 -15.28 -5.77 0.73
CA TYR A 106 -14.41 -5.40 1.84
C TYR A 106 -14.15 -3.90 1.88
N THR A 107 -13.94 -3.38 3.08
CA THR A 107 -13.41 -2.03 3.32
C THR A 107 -12.22 -2.10 4.29
N LYS A 108 -11.32 -1.13 4.18
CA LYS A 108 -10.21 -0.90 5.11
C LYS A 108 -10.05 0.60 5.27
N GLU A 109 -10.39 1.11 6.43
CA GLU A 109 -10.28 2.52 6.79
C GLU A 109 -9.13 2.70 7.78
N ILE A 110 -8.33 3.74 7.57
CA ILE A 110 -7.27 4.14 8.49
C ILE A 110 -7.90 5.07 9.52
N ILE A 111 -8.06 4.56 10.75
CA ILE A 111 -8.66 5.29 11.88
C ILE A 111 -7.60 6.15 12.57
N GLU A 112 -6.42 5.57 12.82
CA GLU A 112 -5.25 6.31 13.27
C GLU A 112 -4.20 6.32 12.15
N PRO A 113 -3.62 7.48 11.80
CA PRO A 113 -2.70 7.57 10.68
C PRO A 113 -1.56 6.55 10.73
N LEU A 114 -1.32 5.89 9.60
CA LEU A 114 -0.25 4.90 9.51
C LEU A 114 1.10 5.59 9.36
N ILE A 115 2.07 5.18 10.17
CA ILE A 115 3.46 5.63 10.05
C ILE A 115 4.26 4.62 9.24
N VAL A 116 4.85 5.10 8.15
CA VAL A 116 5.67 4.30 7.24
C VAL A 116 6.96 5.05 6.95
N SER A 117 8.09 4.43 7.23
CA SER A 117 9.40 4.96 6.85
C SER A 117 9.96 4.24 5.64
N ARG A 118 10.90 4.87 4.92
CA ARG A 118 11.60 4.25 3.79
C ARG A 118 12.76 3.34 4.20
N ASP A 119 13.25 3.47 5.43
CA ASP A 119 14.26 2.60 6.03
C ASP A 119 13.65 1.37 6.73
N CYS A 120 12.34 1.38 6.99
CA CYS A 120 11.59 0.27 7.55
C CYS A 120 10.74 -0.45 6.49
N PHE A 121 10.72 -1.78 6.52
CA PHE A 121 9.90 -2.57 5.58
C PHE A 121 8.43 -2.67 6.00
N TRP A 122 8.11 -2.22 7.21
CA TRP A 122 6.85 -2.46 7.89
C TRP A 122 6.15 -1.14 8.18
N VAL A 123 4.82 -1.20 8.34
CA VAL A 123 4.08 -0.10 8.96
C VAL A 123 4.38 -0.20 10.45
N THR A 124 4.83 0.88 11.07
CA THR A 124 5.35 0.83 12.45
C THR A 124 4.35 1.33 13.50
N LYS A 125 3.30 2.03 13.06
CA LYS A 125 2.27 2.58 13.93
C LYS A 125 0.99 2.87 13.16
N GLY A 126 -0.13 2.89 13.89
CA GLY A 126 -1.44 3.29 13.43
C GLY A 126 -2.45 2.16 13.53
N LEU A 127 -3.70 2.46 13.20
CA LEU A 127 -4.84 1.58 13.38
C LEU A 127 -5.68 1.58 12.10
N ILE A 128 -5.99 0.39 11.60
CA ILE A 128 -7.02 0.23 10.58
C ILE A 128 -8.21 -0.54 11.14
N GLU A 129 -9.40 -0.17 10.69
CA GLU A 129 -10.60 -0.99 10.80
C GLU A 129 -10.94 -1.55 9.44
N ALA A 130 -11.37 -2.81 9.41
CA ALA A 130 -11.64 -3.53 8.19
C ALA A 130 -12.92 -4.36 8.30
N THR A 131 -13.63 -4.46 7.19
CA THR A 131 -14.76 -5.36 7.03
C THR A 131 -14.55 -6.26 5.81
N VAL A 132 -15.05 -7.48 5.87
CA VAL A 132 -15.14 -8.42 4.74
C VAL A 132 -16.46 -9.18 4.87
N GLY A 133 -17.46 -8.81 4.06
CA GLY A 133 -18.85 -9.22 4.33
C GLY A 133 -19.26 -8.74 5.73
N ASP A 134 -19.82 -9.64 6.54
CA ASP A 134 -20.24 -9.34 7.92
C ASP A 134 -19.09 -9.44 8.95
N TYR A 135 -17.89 -9.85 8.51
CA TYR A 135 -16.75 -9.99 9.40
C TYR A 135 -16.01 -8.66 9.58
N ALA A 136 -15.94 -8.17 10.81
CA ALA A 136 -15.22 -6.95 11.18
C ALA A 136 -14.01 -7.26 12.05
N TYR A 137 -12.93 -6.50 11.85
CA TYR A 137 -11.71 -6.61 12.65
C TYR A 137 -10.88 -5.33 12.53
N SER A 138 -9.99 -5.09 13.49
CA SER A 138 -8.99 -4.04 13.39
C SER A 138 -7.57 -4.61 13.35
N ILE A 139 -6.62 -3.82 12.85
CA ILE A 139 -5.19 -4.13 12.94
C ILE A 139 -4.48 -2.90 13.51
N ASN A 140 -3.85 -3.08 14.67
CA ASN A 140 -2.94 -2.13 15.29
C ASN A 140 -1.50 -2.47 14.89
N PHE A 141 -0.76 -1.49 14.37
CA PHE A 141 0.60 -1.65 13.85
C PHE A 141 1.70 -1.39 14.88
N GLY A 142 1.36 -1.15 16.14
CA GLY A 142 2.32 -0.96 17.23
C GLY A 142 2.61 0.51 17.53
N ASP A 143 3.74 0.76 18.19
CA ASP A 143 4.06 2.03 18.84
C ASP A 143 5.02 2.93 18.06
N GLY A 144 5.55 2.45 16.94
CA GLY A 144 6.59 3.10 16.14
C GLY A 144 7.86 2.25 15.98
N THR A 145 7.99 1.15 16.72
CA THR A 145 9.11 0.21 16.59
C THR A 145 9.15 -0.41 15.19
N CYS A 146 10.34 -0.42 14.56
CA CYS A 146 10.51 -1.08 13.26
C CYS A 146 10.72 -2.59 13.43
N ASP A 147 9.61 -3.30 13.62
CA ASP A 147 9.54 -4.76 13.60
C ASP A 147 8.44 -5.24 12.64
N ASN A 148 8.29 -6.56 12.53
CA ASN A 148 7.32 -7.20 11.67
C ASN A 148 6.06 -7.64 12.42
N LEU A 149 5.73 -7.05 13.57
CA LEU A 149 4.61 -7.44 14.41
C LEU A 149 3.44 -6.48 14.26
N ALA A 150 2.23 -7.01 14.28
CA ALA A 150 1.00 -6.24 14.37
C ALA A 150 -0.01 -7.05 15.19
N THR A 151 -0.99 -6.37 15.77
CA THR A 151 -2.06 -7.00 16.56
C THR A 151 -3.37 -6.91 15.80
N LYS A 152 -3.97 -8.06 15.54
CA LYS A 152 -5.33 -8.15 15.02
C LYS A 152 -6.30 -8.17 16.19
N ILE A 153 -7.39 -7.42 16.09
CA ILE A 153 -8.42 -7.36 17.13
C ILE A 153 -9.76 -7.76 16.52
N VAL A 154 -10.45 -8.70 17.15
CA VAL A 154 -11.77 -9.21 16.74
C VAL A 154 -12.63 -9.31 17.98
N ASP A 155 -13.74 -8.58 18.03
CA ASP A 155 -14.66 -8.58 19.18
C ASP A 155 -13.97 -8.33 20.55
N GLY A 156 -12.89 -7.54 20.54
CA GLY A 156 -12.08 -7.23 21.72
C GLY A 156 -10.99 -8.24 22.05
N GLU A 157 -10.93 -9.39 21.36
CA GLU A 157 -9.84 -10.36 21.49
C GLU A 157 -8.65 -9.95 20.63
N GLU A 158 -7.45 -9.97 21.20
CA GLU A 158 -6.20 -9.57 20.55
C GLU A 158 -5.33 -10.76 20.18
N GLU A 159 -4.88 -10.82 18.93
CA GLU A 159 -3.93 -11.80 18.43
C GLU A 159 -2.77 -11.10 17.72
N GLN A 160 -1.56 -11.23 18.27
CA GLN A 160 -0.36 -10.74 17.60
C GLN A 160 0.03 -11.69 16.47
N PHE A 161 0.35 -11.12 15.32
CA PHE A 161 0.82 -11.87 14.16
C PHE A 161 2.04 -11.20 13.51
N THR A 162 2.80 -12.00 12.77
CA THR A 162 3.89 -11.50 11.94
C THR A 162 3.37 -11.04 10.59
N MET A 163 3.62 -9.77 10.25
CA MET A 163 3.36 -9.23 8.92
C MET A 163 4.23 -9.91 7.86
N GLU A 164 3.60 -10.26 6.73
CA GLU A 164 4.35 -10.71 5.56
C GLU A 164 4.81 -9.55 4.69
N MET A 165 6.04 -9.67 4.19
CA MET A 165 6.72 -8.60 3.46
C MET A 165 5.98 -8.27 2.15
N ARG A 166 5.48 -7.03 2.04
CA ARG A 166 4.84 -6.50 0.82
C ARG A 166 5.86 -6.37 -0.32
N ILE A 167 6.06 -7.45 -1.08
CA ILE A 167 6.63 -7.46 -2.43
C ILE A 167 7.95 -6.66 -2.58
N ARG A 168 9.05 -7.24 -2.08
CA ARG A 168 10.39 -7.14 -2.70
C ARG A 168 11.16 -8.45 -2.44
N LYS A 169 10.67 -9.58 -2.98
CA LYS A 169 11.32 -10.90 -2.85
C LYS A 169 12.82 -10.89 -3.24
N MET A 170 13.23 -9.97 -4.12
CA MET A 170 14.64 -9.79 -4.52
C MET A 170 15.53 -9.21 -3.41
N TRP A 171 14.99 -8.37 -2.53
CA TRP A 171 15.74 -7.75 -1.42
C TRP A 171 15.79 -8.65 -0.20
N LEU A 172 14.83 -9.56 -0.04
CA LEU A 172 14.79 -10.58 1.01
C LEU A 172 15.95 -11.58 0.91
N LYS A 173 16.32 -11.98 -0.32
CA LYS A 173 17.47 -12.87 -0.54
C LYS A 173 18.75 -12.20 -0.03
N ARG A 174 18.95 -10.94 -0.42
CA ARG A 174 20.09 -10.11 -0.02
C ARG A 174 20.08 -9.75 1.47
N TRP A 175 18.91 -9.49 2.06
CA TRP A 175 18.74 -9.20 3.49
C TRP A 175 18.99 -10.43 4.38
N LYS A 176 18.53 -11.63 3.96
CA LYS A 176 18.85 -12.89 4.65
C LYS A 176 20.33 -13.27 4.52
N GLU A 177 20.95 -13.00 3.36
CA GLU A 177 22.37 -13.24 3.13
C GLU A 177 23.27 -12.32 3.98
N HIS A 178 22.83 -11.10 4.32
CA HIS A 178 23.61 -10.15 5.12
C HIS A 178 23.45 -10.27 6.65
N ARG A 179 22.54 -11.13 7.14
CA ARG A 179 22.43 -11.49 8.58
C ARG A 179 22.68 -12.97 8.86
N GLY A 180 23.17 -13.70 7.86
CA GLY A 180 23.72 -15.04 8.03
C GLY A 180 25.22 -15.00 8.33
N ASN A 181 25.59 -14.29 9.41
CA ASN A 181 26.77 -14.53 10.25
C ASN A 181 26.64 -13.72 11.54
#